data_AF-A0A4C1WG92-F1
#
_entry.id   AF-A0A4C1WG92-F1
#
_cell.length_a   1.000
_cell.length_b   1.000
_cell.length_c   1.000
_cell.angle_alpha   90.00
_cell.angle_beta   90.00
_cell.angle_gamma   90.00
#
_symmetry.space_group_name_H-M   'P 1'
#
loop_
_entity.id
_entity.type
_entity.pdbx_description
1 polymer ?
#
loop_
_entity_poly.entity_id
_entity_poly.type
_entity_poly.pdbx_seq_one_letter_code
_entity_poly.pdbx_strand_id
1 'polypeptide(L)'
;MDRRYGAINFPLTQVLSEHGSFGKYLYQIFRKETSAECHYFGERLENIAQHTLETCSAWAAQRAAMTSEVVDDLSLLTIVKRIIYNTELWQKVRSVCDKTTSQKKTAERNREVIEIRRRRAGQRRNAYALFQPPHQLTAKGGEFGEVHHPSTSKR
;
A
#
# COMPACT_ATOMS: atom_id res chain seq x y z
N MET A 1 -13.45 14.52 28.44
CA MET A 1 -12.93 15.31 27.30
C MET A 1 -14.12 15.94 26.61
N ASP A 2 -14.36 17.22 26.85
CA ASP A 2 -15.49 17.94 26.29
C ASP A 2 -15.02 18.71 25.05
N ARG A 3 -15.46 18.29 23.87
CA ARG A 3 -14.98 18.84 22.59
C ARG A 3 -16.07 19.75 22.02
N ARG A 4 -15.80 21.05 21.94
CA ARG A 4 -16.79 22.06 21.52
C ARG A 4 -17.25 21.95 20.05
N TYR A 5 -16.59 21.14 19.22
CA TYR A 5 -16.94 20.97 17.80
C TYR A 5 -16.68 19.56 17.26
N GLY A 6 -17.64 19.01 16.51
CA GLY A 6 -17.48 17.92 15.53
C GLY A 6 -17.26 16.50 16.08
N ALA A 7 -18.20 15.59 15.78
CA ALA A 7 -18.00 14.15 16.00
C ALA A 7 -16.85 13.61 15.14
N ILE A 8 -16.04 12.70 15.70
CA ILE A 8 -15.03 11.95 14.94
C ILE A 8 -15.76 11.12 13.88
N ASN A 9 -15.44 11.34 12.60
CA ASN A 9 -16.05 10.58 11.52
C ASN A 9 -15.29 9.25 11.31
N PHE A 10 -15.95 8.31 10.63
CA PHE A 10 -15.42 6.98 10.41
C PHE A 10 -14.00 6.96 9.79
N PRO A 11 -13.67 7.77 8.75
CA PRO A 11 -12.32 7.79 8.20
C PRO A 11 -11.26 8.30 9.19
N LEU A 12 -11.57 9.32 9.98
CA LEU A 12 -10.66 9.79 11.02
C LEU A 12 -10.46 8.73 12.11
N THR A 13 -11.51 8.03 12.53
CA THR A 13 -11.38 6.90 13.47
C THR A 13 -10.45 5.82 12.91
N GLN A 14 -10.58 5.47 11.63
CA GLN A 14 -9.70 4.49 10.98
C GLN A 14 -8.25 4.94 10.96
N VAL A 15 -7.98 6.22 10.69
CA VAL A 15 -6.63 6.79 10.75
C VAL A 15 -6.07 6.75 12.18
N LEU A 16 -6.84 7.18 13.17
CA LEU A 16 -6.38 7.24 14.57
C LEU A 16 -6.15 5.86 15.20
N SER A 17 -6.92 4.85 14.76
CA SER A 17 -6.77 3.47 15.22
C SER A 17 -5.87 2.62 14.32
N GLU A 18 -5.38 3.18 13.22
CA GLU A 18 -4.63 2.46 12.17
C GLU A 18 -5.38 1.23 11.62
N HIS A 19 -6.72 1.27 11.62
CA HIS A 19 -7.58 0.17 11.23
C HIS A 19 -8.16 0.31 9.83
N GLY A 20 -8.76 -0.77 9.33
CA GLY A 20 -9.46 -0.79 8.05
C GLY A 20 -8.49 -0.98 6.89
N SER A 21 -8.25 0.08 6.11
CA SER A 21 -7.48 -0.01 4.86
C SER A 21 -5.96 0.18 5.02
N PHE A 22 -5.46 0.14 6.25
CA PHE A 22 -4.02 0.20 6.53
C PHE A 22 -3.38 -1.18 6.35
N GLY A 23 -2.27 -1.23 5.62
CA GLY A 23 -1.65 -2.49 5.21
C GLY A 23 -1.24 -3.38 6.38
N LYS A 24 -0.75 -2.79 7.49
CA LYS A 24 -0.44 -3.53 8.72
C LYS A 24 -1.65 -4.27 9.28
N TYR A 25 -2.78 -3.58 9.38
CA TYR A 25 -4.04 -4.15 9.86
C TYR A 25 -4.59 -5.22 8.90
N LEU A 26 -4.57 -4.96 7.59
CA LEU A 26 -5.01 -5.92 6.56
C LEU A 26 -4.15 -7.19 6.56
N TYR A 27 -2.84 -7.06 6.79
CA TYR A 27 -1.91 -8.18 6.88
C TYR A 27 -2.10 -8.99 8.17
N GLN A 28 -2.20 -8.34 9.32
CA GLN A 28 -2.24 -9.01 10.62
C GLN A 28 -3.58 -9.70 10.88
N ILE A 29 -4.70 -9.02 10.58
CA ILE A 29 -6.03 -9.47 10.98
C ILE A 29 -6.73 -10.26 9.87
N PHE A 30 -6.69 -9.74 8.63
CA PHE A 30 -7.49 -10.30 7.53
C PHE A 30 -6.70 -11.14 6.54
N ARG A 31 -5.36 -11.14 6.62
CA ARG A 31 -4.47 -11.81 5.63
C ARG A 31 -4.81 -11.43 4.18
N LYS A 32 -5.31 -10.20 3.99
CA LYS A 32 -5.68 -9.63 2.68
C LYS A 32 -4.50 -9.05 1.92
N GLU A 33 -3.45 -8.68 2.64
CA GLU A 33 -2.18 -8.21 2.09
C GLU A 33 -1.09 -9.26 2.36
N THR A 34 -0.07 -9.32 1.50
CA THR A 34 1.05 -10.27 1.63
C THR A 34 2.13 -9.81 2.60
N SER A 35 2.19 -8.51 2.89
CA SER A 35 3.07 -7.91 3.91
C SER A 35 2.38 -6.71 4.57
N ALA A 36 2.92 -6.31 5.72
CA ALA A 36 2.53 -5.06 6.40
C ALA A 36 3.18 -3.81 5.77
N GLU A 37 4.05 -3.98 4.78
CA GLU A 37 4.90 -2.93 4.24
C GLU A 37 4.13 -2.00 3.29
N CYS A 38 4.63 -0.78 3.12
CA CYS A 38 4.04 0.17 2.20
C CYS A 38 4.33 -0.19 0.74
N HIS A 39 3.28 -0.25 -0.09
CA HIS A 39 3.39 -0.51 -1.53
C HIS A 39 4.01 0.64 -2.34
N TYR A 40 4.11 1.84 -1.77
CA TYR A 40 4.45 3.06 -2.51
C TYR A 40 5.82 3.63 -2.16
N PHE A 41 6.40 3.17 -1.06
CA PHE A 41 7.63 3.69 -0.53
C PHE A 41 8.71 2.60 -0.64
N GLY A 42 9.89 2.96 -1.13
CA GLY A 42 10.95 1.99 -1.44
C GLY A 42 11.63 1.39 -0.21
N GLU A 43 11.41 1.97 0.97
CA GLU A 43 11.86 1.41 2.24
C GLU A 43 10.79 0.51 2.84
N ARG A 44 11.21 -0.52 3.59
CA ARG A 44 10.36 -1.53 4.24
C ARG A 44 9.63 -0.97 5.47
N LEU A 45 9.02 0.21 5.34
CA LEU A 45 8.22 0.85 6.37
C LEU A 45 6.84 0.24 6.41
N GLU A 46 6.32 0.01 7.62
CA GLU A 46 4.96 -0.47 7.80
C GLU A 46 3.95 0.56 7.30
N ASN A 47 2.88 0.07 6.67
CA ASN A 47 1.78 0.89 6.19
C ASN A 47 0.85 1.29 7.35
N ILE A 48 1.36 2.10 8.26
CA ILE A 48 0.65 2.67 9.43
C ILE A 48 0.23 4.14 9.19
N ALA A 49 -0.55 4.72 10.11
CA ALA A 49 -1.07 6.07 9.94
C ALA A 49 0.06 7.11 9.93
N GLN A 50 1.03 6.95 10.84
CA GLN A 50 2.20 7.81 10.93
C GLN A 50 2.94 7.89 9.57
N HIS A 51 3.38 6.75 9.03
CA HIS A 51 4.05 6.69 7.73
C HIS A 51 3.19 7.29 6.61
N THR A 52 1.90 6.95 6.57
CA THR A 52 0.95 7.45 5.56
C THR A 52 0.89 8.98 5.57
N LEU A 53 0.80 9.59 6.76
CA LEU A 53 0.59 11.03 6.93
C LEU A 53 1.86 11.86 7.06
N GLU A 54 3.03 11.27 7.31
CA GLU A 54 4.27 12.04 7.53
C GLU A 54 5.28 11.89 6.39
N THR A 55 5.49 10.68 5.88
CA THR A 55 6.67 10.40 5.03
C THR A 55 6.34 9.78 3.68
N CYS A 56 5.24 9.03 3.57
CA CYS A 56 4.93 8.25 2.37
C CYS A 56 4.72 9.13 1.12
N SER A 57 5.55 8.98 0.09
CA SER A 57 5.50 9.79 -1.15
C SER A 57 4.11 9.84 -1.81
N ALA A 58 3.34 8.74 -1.78
CA ALA A 58 1.99 8.67 -2.35
C ALA A 58 0.98 9.66 -1.75
N TRP A 59 1.24 10.18 -0.54
CA TRP A 59 0.34 11.07 0.19
C TRP A 59 0.90 12.50 0.32
N ALA A 60 1.91 12.86 -0.49
CA ALA A 60 2.56 14.17 -0.43
C ALA A 60 1.57 15.34 -0.64
N ALA A 61 0.58 15.20 -1.53
CA ALA A 61 -0.42 16.23 -1.76
C ALA A 61 -1.34 16.43 -0.54
N GLN A 62 -1.75 15.33 0.10
CA GLN A 62 -2.53 15.34 1.33
C GLN A 62 -1.74 15.96 2.48
N ARG A 63 -0.43 15.68 2.57
CA ARG A 63 0.46 16.32 3.53
C ARG A 63 0.59 17.81 3.31
N ALA A 64 0.87 18.22 2.08
CA ALA A 64 1.00 19.64 1.73
C ALA A 64 -0.26 20.43 2.10
N ALA A 65 -1.44 19.83 1.97
CA ALA A 65 -2.71 20.43 2.39
C ALA A 65 -2.85 20.63 3.92
N MET A 66 -2.04 19.92 4.74
CA MET A 66 -1.98 20.08 6.19
C MET A 66 -0.82 20.98 6.63
N THR A 67 0.33 20.91 5.95
CA THR A 67 1.56 21.64 6.31
C THR A 67 1.38 23.16 6.24
N SER A 68 0.47 23.68 5.42
CA SER A 68 0.19 25.13 5.39
C SER A 68 -0.41 25.68 6.69
N GLU A 69 -0.93 24.81 7.57
CA GLU A 69 -1.58 25.17 8.85
C GLU A 69 -0.85 24.62 10.09
N VAL A 70 0.01 23.61 9.88
CA VAL A 70 0.77 22.95 10.94
C VAL A 70 2.23 23.32 10.76
N VAL A 71 2.69 24.30 11.55
CA VAL A 71 4.08 24.79 11.58
C VAL A 71 5.05 23.75 12.18
N ASP A 72 4.52 22.85 13.02
CA ASP A 72 5.29 21.78 13.68
C ASP A 72 5.28 20.47 12.88
N ASP A 73 5.81 19.39 13.47
CA ASP A 73 5.72 18.05 12.89
C ASP A 73 4.27 17.60 12.63
N LEU A 74 4.06 16.83 11.56
CA LEU A 74 2.77 16.21 11.23
C LEU A 74 2.51 14.95 12.06
N SER A 75 3.07 14.86 13.28
CA SER A 75 2.83 13.71 14.13
C SER A 75 1.35 13.57 14.47
N LEU A 76 0.88 12.33 14.52
CA LEU A 76 -0.53 12.06 14.82
C LEU A 76 -0.97 12.74 16.13
N LEU A 77 -0.08 12.77 17.12
CA LEU A 77 -0.30 13.44 18.40
C LEU A 77 -0.38 14.97 18.25
N THR A 78 0.54 15.59 17.49
CA THR A 78 0.51 17.03 17.22
C THR A 78 -0.78 17.43 16.49
N ILE A 79 -1.18 16.65 15.49
CA ILE A 79 -2.44 16.84 14.77
C ILE A 79 -3.63 16.77 15.75
N VAL A 80 -3.72 15.73 16.58
CA VAL A 80 -4.82 15.57 17.55
C VAL A 80 -4.87 16.71 18.56
N LYS A 81 -3.72 17.20 19.04
CA LYS A 81 -3.66 18.34 19.96
C LYS A 81 -4.17 19.63 19.32
N ARG A 82 -3.74 19.93 18.08
CA ARG A 82 -4.11 21.17 17.40
C ARG A 82 -5.58 21.20 16.97
N ILE A 83 -6.12 20.10 16.46
CA ILE A 83 -7.51 20.05 15.98
C ILE A 83 -8.56 20.17 17.10
N ILE A 84 -8.18 20.01 18.37
CA ILE A 84 -9.09 20.24 19.51
C ILE A 84 -9.41 21.74 19.64
N TYR A 85 -8.49 22.61 19.28
CA TYR A 85 -8.60 24.06 19.48
C TYR A 85 -8.77 24.85 18.16
N ASN A 86 -8.66 24.20 17.00
CA ASN A 86 -8.78 24.85 15.70
C ASN A 86 -9.79 24.12 14.80
N THR A 87 -10.96 24.74 14.61
CA THR A 87 -12.07 24.19 13.81
C THR A 87 -11.76 24.11 12.31
N GLU A 88 -11.00 25.06 11.76
CA GLU A 88 -10.61 25.04 10.35
C GLU A 88 -9.62 23.90 10.07
N LEU A 89 -8.62 23.74 10.94
CA LEU A 89 -7.69 22.63 10.89
C LEU A 89 -8.43 21.29 11.09
N TRP A 90 -9.41 21.24 11.99
CA TRP A 90 -10.27 20.06 12.15
C TRP A 90 -10.98 19.68 10.85
N GLN A 91 -11.59 20.65 10.15
CA GLN A 91 -12.23 20.38 8.85
C GLN A 91 -11.23 19.92 7.78
N LYS A 92 -10.03 20.51 7.75
CA LYS A 92 -8.95 20.10 6.84
C LYS A 92 -8.49 18.68 7.12
N VAL A 93 -8.21 18.35 8.37
CA VAL A 93 -7.79 17.00 8.80
C VAL A 93 -8.88 15.98 8.49
N ARG A 94 -10.14 16.32 8.73
CA ARG A 94 -11.29 15.49 8.33
C ARG A 94 -11.29 15.21 6.83
N SER A 95 -11.16 16.24 5.99
CA SER A 95 -11.11 16.08 4.53
C SER A 95 -9.92 15.23 4.07
N VAL A 96 -8.75 15.43 4.68
CA VAL A 96 -7.54 14.64 4.38
C VAL A 96 -7.73 13.18 4.77
N CYS A 97 -8.31 12.89 5.94
CA CYS A 97 -8.60 11.52 6.39
C CYS A 97 -9.62 10.83 5.47
N ASP A 98 -10.65 11.56 5.03
CA ASP A 98 -11.66 11.06 4.10
C ASP A 98 -11.03 10.68 2.75
N LYS A 99 -10.21 11.57 2.18
CA LYS A 99 -9.49 11.32 0.91
C LYS A 99 -8.50 10.17 1.05
N THR A 100 -7.72 10.16 2.12
CA THR A 100 -6.71 9.14 2.39
C THR A 100 -7.34 7.76 2.50
N THR A 101 -8.35 7.63 3.35
CA THR A 101 -9.09 6.38 3.54
C THR A 101 -9.77 5.91 2.27
N SER A 102 -10.38 6.83 1.50
CA SER A 102 -11.04 6.49 0.24
C SER A 102 -10.06 5.96 -0.80
N GLN A 103 -8.92 6.63 -0.98
CA GLN A 103 -7.89 6.19 -1.92
C GLN A 103 -7.25 4.86 -1.48
N LYS A 104 -6.97 4.67 -0.18
CA LYS A 104 -6.45 3.39 0.35
C LYS A 104 -7.42 2.23 0.07
N LYS A 105 -8.72 2.40 0.33
CA LYS A 105 -9.75 1.39 0.03
C LYS A 105 -9.87 1.07 -1.45
N THR A 106 -9.78 2.08 -2.32
CA THR A 106 -9.78 1.87 -3.77
C THR A 106 -8.54 1.09 -4.20
N ALA A 107 -7.37 1.42 -3.65
CA ALA A 107 -6.15 0.70 -3.93
C ALA A 107 -6.19 -0.76 -3.43
N GLU A 108 -6.75 -1.01 -2.23
CA GLU A 108 -7.04 -2.37 -1.71
C GLU A 108 -7.92 -3.15 -2.69
N ARG A 109 -9.08 -2.59 -3.08
CA ARG A 109 -10.00 -3.25 -4.03
C ARG A 109 -9.33 -3.57 -5.36
N ASN A 110 -8.52 -2.65 -5.89
CA ASN A 110 -7.80 -2.88 -7.14
C ASN A 110 -6.81 -4.05 -7.03
N ARG A 111 -6.10 -4.16 -5.89
CA ARG A 111 -5.19 -5.28 -5.63
C ARG A 111 -5.93 -6.60 -5.47
N GLU A 112 -7.05 -6.61 -4.75
CA GLU A 112 -7.91 -7.80 -4.61
C GLU A 112 -8.39 -8.32 -5.98
N VAL A 113 -8.81 -7.42 -6.89
CA VAL A 113 -9.21 -7.78 -8.25
C VAL A 113 -8.05 -8.41 -9.04
N ILE A 114 -6.85 -7.84 -8.95
CA ILE A 114 -5.66 -8.38 -9.62
C ILE A 114 -5.33 -9.78 -9.08
N GLU A 115 -5.37 -9.97 -7.77
CA GLU A 115 -5.07 -11.25 -7.13
C GLU A 115 -6.10 -12.33 -7.50
N ILE A 116 -7.40 -11.99 -7.52
CA ILE A 116 -8.45 -12.91 -7.99
C ILE A 116 -8.20 -13.33 -9.45
N ARG A 117 -7.87 -12.37 -10.32
CA ARG A 117 -7.53 -12.66 -11.73
C ARG A 117 -6.31 -13.57 -11.84
N ARG A 118 -5.26 -13.31 -11.06
CA ARG A 118 -4.05 -14.14 -11.01
C ARG A 118 -4.35 -15.57 -10.57
N ARG A 119 -5.16 -15.75 -9.52
CA ARG A 119 -5.59 -17.07 -9.02
C ARG A 119 -6.35 -17.85 -10.08
N ARG A 120 -7.34 -17.21 -10.73
CA ARG A 120 -8.12 -17.84 -11.81
C ARG A 120 -7.24 -18.24 -12.99
N ALA A 121 -6.30 -17.39 -13.39
CA ALA A 121 -5.34 -17.71 -14.45
C ALA A 121 -4.41 -18.88 -14.05
N GLY A 122 -3.96 -18.92 -12.79
CA GLY A 122 -3.21 -20.04 -12.23
C GLY A 122 -3.99 -21.36 -12.27
N GLN A 123 -5.24 -21.35 -11.81
CA GLN A 123 -6.14 -22.51 -11.84
C GLN A 123 -6.34 -23.02 -13.28
N ARG A 124 -6.57 -22.12 -14.24
CA ARG A 124 -6.68 -22.50 -15.66
C ARG A 124 -5.40 -23.16 -16.18
N ARG A 125 -4.24 -22.55 -15.94
CA ARG A 125 -2.94 -23.14 -16.34
C ARG A 125 -2.71 -24.52 -15.74
N ASN A 126 -3.00 -24.68 -14.45
CA ASN A 126 -2.87 -25.97 -13.77
C ASN A 126 -3.84 -27.01 -14.35
N ALA A 127 -5.09 -26.63 -14.65
CA ALA A 127 -6.04 -27.51 -15.32
C ALA A 127 -5.51 -27.95 -16.69
N TYR A 128 -5.04 -27.03 -17.53
CA TYR A 128 -4.45 -27.38 -18.83
C TYR A 128 -3.23 -28.31 -18.69
N ALA A 129 -2.37 -28.10 -17.70
CA ALA A 129 -1.21 -28.97 -17.44
C ALA A 129 -1.61 -30.40 -17.03
N LEU A 130 -2.73 -30.57 -16.30
CA LEU A 130 -3.26 -31.88 -15.93
C LEU A 130 -3.84 -32.66 -17.12
N PHE A 131 -4.28 -31.96 -18.17
CA PHE A 131 -4.81 -32.56 -19.40
C PHE A 131 -3.77 -32.64 -20.52
N GLN A 132 -2.53 -32.19 -20.30
CA GLN A 132 -1.46 -32.33 -21.28
C GLN A 132 -0.86 -33.74 -21.25
N PRO A 133 -0.76 -34.42 -22.41
CA PRO A 133 -0.09 -35.72 -22.47
C PRO A 133 1.40 -35.60 -22.10
N PRO A 134 2.02 -36.65 -21.52
CA PRO A 134 3.33 -36.58 -20.85
C PRO A 134 4.51 -36.04 -21.69
N HIS A 135 4.38 -35.98 -23.01
CA HIS A 135 5.44 -35.56 -23.92
C HIS A 135 5.66 -34.03 -24.00
N GLN A 136 4.83 -33.20 -23.34
CA GLN A 136 4.93 -31.73 -23.43
C GLN A 136 5.51 -31.04 -22.17
N LEU A 137 5.92 -31.79 -21.14
CA LEU A 137 6.40 -31.23 -19.87
C LEU A 137 7.91 -30.88 -19.83
N THR A 138 8.68 -31.21 -20.88
CA THR A 138 10.12 -30.88 -20.92
C THR A 138 10.38 -29.70 -21.84
N ALA A 139 10.49 -28.50 -21.27
CA ALA A 139 11.42 -27.45 -21.73
C ALA A 139 11.24 -26.18 -20.90
N LYS A 140 11.80 -26.14 -19.68
CA LYS A 140 12.36 -24.94 -19.03
C LYS A 140 13.31 -25.36 -17.89
N GLY A 141 14.41 -26.03 -18.26
CA GLY A 141 15.59 -26.20 -17.41
C GLY A 141 16.78 -25.77 -18.25
N GLY A 142 17.54 -24.78 -17.78
CA GLY A 142 18.59 -24.13 -18.55
C GLY A 142 19.76 -25.06 -18.89
N GLU A 143 20.24 -24.95 -20.11
CA GLU A 143 21.59 -25.36 -20.50
C GLU A 143 22.40 -24.07 -20.70
N PHE A 144 23.30 -23.79 -19.76
CA PHE A 144 24.45 -22.92 -20.00
C PHE A 144 25.41 -23.73 -20.89
N GLY A 145 25.29 -23.54 -22.21
CA GLY A 145 26.25 -24.01 -23.18
C GLY A 145 27.41 -23.02 -23.27
N GLU A 146 28.53 -23.38 -22.68
CA GLU A 146 29.85 -22.79 -22.86
C GLU A 146 30.20 -22.75 -24.35
N VAL A 147 30.49 -21.58 -24.92
CA VAL A 147 30.93 -21.46 -26.32
C VAL A 147 32.31 -20.81 -26.37
N HIS A 148 33.28 -21.66 -26.66
CA HIS A 148 34.66 -21.35 -27.02
C HIS A 148 34.76 -20.22 -28.07
N HIS A 149 35.64 -19.25 -27.82
CA HIS A 149 36.10 -18.28 -28.81
C HIS A 149 37.17 -18.91 -29.72
N PRO A 150 37.02 -18.85 -31.06
CA PRO A 150 38.12 -19.20 -31.96
C PRO A 150 39.03 -17.99 -32.17
N SER A 151 40.31 -18.21 -31.86
CA SER A 151 41.44 -17.35 -32.21
C SER A 151 41.57 -17.25 -33.73
N THR A 152 41.58 -16.04 -34.27
CA THR A 152 42.00 -15.77 -35.65
C THR A 152 43.19 -14.82 -35.65
N SER A 153 44.38 -15.42 -35.70
CA SER A 153 45.59 -14.77 -36.20
C SER A 153 45.47 -14.60 -37.72
N LYS A 154 45.59 -13.36 -38.20
CA LYS A 154 46.07 -13.07 -39.55
C LYS A 154 47.08 -11.92 -39.48
N ARG A 155 48.12 -12.11 -40.29
CA ARG A 155 49.35 -11.33 -40.45
C ARG A 155 49.12 -9.86 -40.75
#